data_AF-A0A383BZ61-F1
#
_entry.id   AF-A0A383BZ61-F1
#
_cell.length_a   1.000
_cell.length_b   1.000
_cell.length_c   1.000
_cell.angle_alpha   90.00
_cell.angle_beta   90.00
_cell.angle_gamma   90.00
#
_symmetry.space_group_name_H-M   'P 1'
#
loop_
_entity.id
_entity.type
_entity.pdbx_description
1 polymer ?
#
loop_
_entity_poly.entity_id
_entity_poly.type
_entity_poly.pdbx_seq_one_letter_code
_entity_poly.pdbx_strand_id
1 'polypeptide(L)'
;MGDMGARIGERTAWNLVRAVPCGLNGDGASVRVHDDHRSDVWLQVEASGEWTTSTLLTDDAEELISLYLPLQLQADLTVAQIGQSLDGRIATENGHSRFVTGPADICHLHRLRALVDVVVVGAGTIASDNPRLTVRDVEGDNPVRVVLDPNGRLGPDHHIFTDGSAPSLVFRRQDDNSTSGGQQSPSNVLMVTADANG
;
A
#
# COMPACT_ATOMS: atom_id res chain seq x y z
N MET A 1 -24.32 -20.31 31.59
CA MET A 1 -24.33 -19.14 30.68
C MET A 1 -22.88 -18.99 30.22
N GLY A 2 -22.53 -19.66 29.11
CA GLY A 2 -21.14 -19.80 28.68
C GLY A 2 -20.58 -18.45 28.25
N ASP A 3 -19.35 -18.16 28.67
CA ASP A 3 -18.54 -17.06 28.18
C ASP A 3 -18.51 -17.11 26.66
N MET A 4 -19.27 -16.23 26.01
CA MET A 4 -19.29 -16.11 24.56
C MET A 4 -18.00 -15.38 24.20
N GLY A 5 -16.91 -16.16 24.12
CA GLY A 5 -15.55 -15.67 23.93
C GLY A 5 -15.53 -14.56 22.88
N ALA A 6 -14.92 -13.43 23.24
CA ALA A 6 -14.94 -12.21 22.44
C ALA A 6 -14.52 -12.51 21.01
N ARG A 7 -15.43 -12.26 20.05
CA ARG A 7 -15.19 -12.48 18.62
C ARG A 7 -14.00 -11.64 18.12
N ILE A 8 -13.32 -12.13 17.10
CA ILE A 8 -12.32 -11.35 16.38
C ILE A 8 -13.06 -10.36 15.48
N GLY A 9 -12.90 -9.06 15.76
CA GLY A 9 -13.43 -7.97 14.93
C GLY A 9 -12.43 -7.49 13.88
N GLU A 10 -12.90 -6.62 12.99
CA GLU A 10 -12.19 -6.14 11.80
C GLU A 10 -10.77 -5.61 12.10
N ARG A 11 -10.60 -4.77 13.13
CA ARG A 11 -9.28 -4.20 13.50
C ARG A 11 -8.29 -5.27 13.93
N THR A 12 -8.71 -6.25 14.74
CA THR A 12 -7.84 -7.36 15.16
C THR A 12 -7.51 -8.25 13.98
N ALA A 13 -8.48 -8.56 13.12
CA ALA A 13 -8.25 -9.33 11.90
C ALA A 13 -7.23 -8.66 10.97
N TRP A 14 -7.32 -7.34 10.81
CA TRP A 14 -6.37 -6.56 10.02
C TRP A 14 -4.93 -6.67 10.54
N ASN A 15 -4.74 -6.56 11.85
CA ASN A 15 -3.42 -6.68 12.46
C ASN A 15 -2.86 -8.10 12.33
N LEU A 16 -3.71 -9.11 12.48
CA LEU A 16 -3.32 -10.51 12.27
C LEU A 16 -2.89 -10.76 10.82
N VAL A 17 -3.64 -10.27 9.81
CA VAL A 17 -3.26 -10.40 8.40
C VAL A 17 -1.90 -9.79 8.14
N ARG A 18 -1.65 -8.57 8.62
CA ARG A 18 -0.36 -7.88 8.43
C ARG A 18 0.82 -8.57 9.11
N ALA A 19 0.58 -9.29 10.20
CA ALA A 19 1.61 -10.02 10.91
C ALA A 19 2.06 -11.31 10.16
N VAL A 20 1.28 -11.79 9.19
CA VAL A 20 1.65 -12.94 8.37
C VAL A 20 2.85 -12.57 7.49
N PRO A 21 3.95 -13.33 7.52
CA PRO A 21 5.09 -13.09 6.64
C PRO A 21 4.69 -13.14 5.16
N CYS A 22 5.22 -12.22 4.37
CA CYS A 22 5.03 -12.25 2.92
C CYS A 22 5.74 -13.46 2.30
N GLY A 23 5.16 -14.02 1.23
CA GLY A 23 5.80 -15.09 0.47
C GLY A 23 5.95 -16.40 1.24
N LEU A 24 4.99 -16.75 2.10
CA LEU A 24 4.94 -18.07 2.75
C LEU A 24 4.86 -19.16 1.67
N ASN A 25 5.99 -19.83 1.42
CA ASN A 25 6.16 -20.80 0.35
C ASN A 25 6.63 -22.15 0.91
N GLY A 26 6.22 -23.24 0.26
CA GLY A 26 6.65 -24.61 0.58
C GLY A 26 5.49 -25.54 0.94
N ASP A 27 5.63 -26.81 0.56
CA ASP A 27 4.61 -27.83 0.81
C ASP A 27 4.47 -28.07 2.33
N GLY A 28 3.26 -27.89 2.87
CA GLY A 28 2.97 -27.96 4.31
C GLY A 28 3.56 -26.82 5.15
N ALA A 29 4.04 -25.73 4.55
CA ALA A 29 4.50 -24.57 5.30
C ALA A 29 3.29 -23.84 5.91
N SER A 30 3.37 -23.53 7.20
CA SER A 30 2.32 -22.79 7.89
C SER A 30 2.90 -21.86 8.95
N VAL A 31 2.14 -20.82 9.28
CA VAL A 31 2.52 -19.81 10.27
C VAL A 31 1.34 -19.51 11.18
N ARG A 32 1.64 -19.31 12.47
CA ARG A 32 0.68 -18.76 13.43
C ARG A 32 1.15 -17.39 13.88
N VAL A 33 0.26 -16.43 13.75
CA VAL A 33 0.47 -15.06 14.21
C VAL A 33 -0.51 -14.77 15.33
N HIS A 34 -0.07 -14.04 16.34
CA HIS A 34 -0.83 -13.72 17.53
C HIS A 34 -1.15 -12.22 17.57
N ASP A 35 -2.27 -11.86 18.18
CA ASP A 35 -2.59 -10.46 18.47
C ASP A 35 -1.60 -9.91 19.52
N ASP A 36 -1.12 -8.69 19.31
CA ASP A 36 -0.08 -8.06 20.15
C ASP A 36 -0.51 -7.86 21.61
N HIS A 37 -1.82 -7.78 21.87
CA HIS A 37 -2.37 -7.51 23.19
C HIS A 37 -3.05 -8.73 23.82
N ARG A 38 -3.52 -9.67 23.00
CA ARG A 38 -4.23 -10.88 23.42
C ARG A 38 -3.57 -12.12 22.82
N SER A 39 -2.65 -12.73 23.57
CA SER A 39 -1.91 -13.91 23.11
C SER A 39 -2.78 -15.15 22.82
N ASP A 40 -3.98 -15.22 23.40
CA ASP A 40 -5.00 -16.25 23.13
C ASP A 40 -5.72 -16.04 21.80
N VAL A 41 -5.55 -14.89 21.16
CA VAL A 41 -6.10 -14.56 19.85
C VAL A 41 -5.03 -14.71 18.78
N TRP A 42 -5.31 -15.58 17.81
CA TRP A 42 -4.36 -15.91 16.75
C TRP A 42 -5.05 -16.27 15.44
N LEU A 43 -4.28 -16.14 14.35
CA LEU A 43 -4.58 -16.58 12.99
C LEU A 43 -3.51 -17.60 12.56
N GLN A 44 -3.94 -18.79 12.18
CA GLN A 44 -3.10 -19.82 11.58
C GLN A 44 -3.32 -19.78 10.07
N VAL A 45 -2.24 -19.71 9.30
CA VAL A 45 -2.27 -19.65 7.84
C VAL A 45 -1.36 -20.73 7.26
N GLU A 46 -1.88 -21.49 6.31
CA GLU A 46 -1.14 -22.44 5.49
C GLU A 46 -0.65 -21.74 4.21
N ALA A 47 0.47 -22.20 3.63
CA ALA A 47 0.99 -21.70 2.36
C ALA A 47 0.00 -21.89 1.19
N SER A 48 -0.97 -22.81 1.34
CA SER A 48 -2.09 -22.98 0.39
C SER A 48 -3.07 -21.81 0.38
N GLY A 49 -3.01 -20.91 1.38
CA GLY A 49 -3.98 -19.86 1.61
C GLY A 49 -5.15 -20.27 2.52
N GLU A 50 -5.20 -21.52 2.96
CA GLU A 50 -6.13 -21.94 4.00
C GLU A 50 -5.78 -21.30 5.34
N TRP A 51 -6.80 -20.92 6.11
CA TRP A 51 -6.60 -20.27 7.39
C TRP A 51 -7.65 -20.66 8.42
N THR A 52 -7.27 -20.59 9.69
CA THR A 52 -8.15 -20.81 10.85
C THR A 52 -7.82 -19.83 11.97
N THR A 53 -8.78 -19.56 12.86
CA THR A 53 -8.62 -18.62 13.97
C THR A 53 -8.89 -19.27 15.31
N SER A 54 -8.43 -18.64 16.39
CA SER A 54 -8.62 -19.16 17.76
C SER A 54 -10.06 -19.06 18.28
N THR A 55 -10.88 -18.19 17.68
CA THR A 55 -12.28 -17.95 18.04
C THR A 55 -13.06 -17.42 16.84
N LEU A 56 -14.38 -17.29 17.00
CA LEU A 56 -15.31 -16.83 15.97
C LEU A 56 -14.96 -15.41 15.47
N LEU A 57 -15.17 -15.21 14.17
CA LEU A 57 -15.05 -13.92 13.49
C LEU A 57 -16.39 -13.18 13.48
N THR A 58 -16.31 -11.86 13.29
CA THR A 58 -17.44 -11.09 12.72
C THR A 58 -17.41 -11.20 11.19
N ASP A 59 -18.56 -11.00 10.54
CA ASP A 59 -18.67 -11.09 9.07
C ASP A 59 -17.65 -10.17 8.36
N ASP A 60 -17.53 -8.91 8.80
CA ASP A 60 -16.55 -7.96 8.25
C ASP A 60 -15.08 -8.42 8.42
N ALA A 61 -14.79 -9.18 9.48
CA ALA A 61 -13.44 -9.67 9.76
C ALA A 61 -13.10 -10.87 8.86
N GLU A 62 -14.07 -11.74 8.60
CA GLU A 62 -13.94 -12.85 7.67
C GLU A 62 -13.78 -12.38 6.23
N GLU A 63 -14.59 -11.38 5.80
CA GLU A 63 -14.45 -10.76 4.48
C GLU A 63 -13.07 -10.11 4.31
N LEU A 64 -12.61 -9.39 5.34
CA LEU A 64 -11.28 -8.78 5.34
C LEU A 64 -10.16 -9.81 5.19
N ILE A 65 -10.15 -10.89 5.99
CA ILE A 65 -9.10 -11.91 5.89
C ILE A 65 -9.14 -12.55 4.50
N SER A 66 -10.33 -12.91 4.02
CA SER A 66 -10.51 -13.56 2.71
C SER A 66 -10.05 -12.67 1.55
N LEU A 67 -10.21 -11.36 1.67
CA LEU A 67 -9.81 -10.40 0.64
C LEU A 67 -8.30 -10.11 0.64
N TYR A 68 -7.70 -9.88 1.80
CA TYR A 68 -6.33 -9.35 1.89
C TYR A 68 -5.27 -10.40 2.16
N LEU A 69 -5.59 -11.51 2.82
CA LEU A 69 -4.61 -12.55 3.10
C LEU A 69 -3.97 -13.13 1.82
N PRO A 70 -4.71 -13.40 0.73
CA PRO A 70 -4.10 -13.88 -0.51
C PRO A 70 -3.09 -12.90 -1.10
N LEU A 71 -3.29 -11.59 -0.90
CA LEU A 71 -2.34 -10.55 -1.35
C LEU A 71 -1.09 -10.58 -0.49
N GLN A 72 -1.24 -10.66 0.84
CA GLN A 72 -0.11 -10.72 1.78
C GLN A 72 0.79 -11.95 1.53
N LEU A 73 0.21 -13.07 1.12
CA LEU A 73 0.97 -14.30 0.85
C LEU A 73 1.82 -14.23 -0.43
N GLN A 74 1.58 -13.28 -1.33
CA GLN A 74 2.34 -13.15 -2.57
C GLN A 74 3.66 -12.39 -2.34
N ALA A 75 4.78 -13.04 -2.67
CA ALA A 75 6.11 -12.41 -2.61
C ALA A 75 6.30 -11.34 -3.69
N ASP A 76 5.76 -11.57 -4.89
CA ASP A 76 5.94 -10.72 -6.08
C ASP A 76 4.59 -10.12 -6.51
N LEU A 77 3.99 -9.32 -5.63
CA LEU A 77 2.68 -8.71 -5.89
C LEU A 77 2.82 -7.36 -6.62
N THR A 78 2.03 -7.16 -7.67
CA THR A 78 1.78 -5.82 -8.25
C THR A 78 0.28 -5.59 -8.35
N VAL A 79 -0.20 -4.51 -7.72
CA VAL A 79 -1.62 -4.13 -7.74
C VAL A 79 -1.78 -2.79 -8.44
N ALA A 80 -2.72 -2.71 -9.37
CA ALA A 80 -3.14 -1.46 -9.98
C ALA A 80 -4.55 -1.09 -9.47
N GLN A 81 -4.67 0.03 -8.75
CA GLN A 81 -5.96 0.60 -8.35
C GLN A 81 -6.37 1.68 -9.35
N ILE A 82 -7.61 1.60 -9.84
CA ILE A 82 -8.18 2.59 -10.77
C ILE A 82 -9.53 3.06 -10.23
N GLY A 83 -9.65 4.35 -9.95
CA GLY A 83 -10.95 4.99 -9.76
C GLY A 83 -11.50 5.45 -11.11
N GLN A 84 -12.68 4.97 -11.49
CA GLN A 84 -13.34 5.39 -12.72
C GLN A 84 -14.83 5.64 -12.49
N SER A 85 -15.41 6.54 -13.27
CA SER A 85 -16.86 6.69 -13.40
C SER A 85 -17.47 5.48 -14.12
N LEU A 86 -18.81 5.34 -14.07
CA LEU A 86 -19.53 4.23 -14.71
C LEU A 86 -19.33 4.17 -16.23
N ASP A 87 -19.10 5.32 -16.88
CA ASP A 87 -18.76 5.44 -18.30
C ASP A 87 -17.25 5.24 -18.60
N GLY A 88 -16.47 4.80 -17.61
CA GLY A 88 -15.06 4.42 -17.78
C GLY A 88 -14.06 5.58 -17.78
N ARG A 89 -14.43 6.75 -17.26
CA ARG A 89 -13.55 7.92 -17.21
C ARG A 89 -12.84 8.03 -15.86
N ILE A 90 -11.53 8.25 -15.90
CA ILE A 90 -10.67 8.42 -14.71
C ILE A 90 -10.52 9.88 -14.27
N ALA A 91 -10.98 10.83 -15.10
CA ALA A 91 -11.05 12.25 -14.80
C ALA A 91 -12.15 12.90 -15.65
N THR A 92 -12.70 14.02 -15.19
CA THR A 92 -13.53 14.89 -16.03
C THR A 92 -12.69 15.53 -17.15
N GLU A 93 -13.34 16.06 -18.20
CA GLU A 93 -12.64 16.76 -19.31
C GLU A 93 -11.77 17.94 -18.83
N ASN A 94 -12.07 18.49 -17.65
CA ASN A 94 -11.33 19.57 -17.00
C ASN A 94 -10.29 19.07 -15.98
N GLY A 95 -9.99 17.77 -15.94
CA GLY A 95 -8.96 17.19 -15.07
C GLY A 95 -9.35 17.01 -13.60
N HIS A 96 -10.60 17.29 -13.20
CA HIS A 96 -11.05 17.00 -11.84
C HIS A 96 -11.38 15.51 -11.69
N SER A 97 -10.71 14.85 -10.75
CA SER A 97 -10.88 13.44 -10.36
C SER A 97 -11.42 13.27 -8.93
N ARG A 98 -11.71 14.39 -8.24
CA ARG A 98 -12.12 14.38 -6.83
C ARG A 98 -13.53 13.80 -6.67
N PHE A 99 -13.69 12.92 -5.68
CA PHE A 99 -14.96 12.35 -5.18
C PHE A 99 -15.63 11.27 -6.04
N VAL A 100 -14.86 10.49 -6.83
CA VAL A 100 -15.40 9.30 -7.51
C VAL A 100 -15.67 8.15 -6.52
N THR A 101 -14.96 8.10 -5.39
CA THR A 101 -15.00 6.95 -4.47
C THR A 101 -15.39 7.31 -3.03
N GLY A 102 -16.00 6.36 -2.32
CA GLY A 102 -16.52 6.53 -0.96
C GLY A 102 -15.55 6.11 0.15
N PRO A 103 -15.93 6.27 1.44
CA PRO A 103 -15.05 5.96 2.58
C PRO A 103 -14.52 4.52 2.63
N ALA A 104 -15.32 3.54 2.18
CA ALA A 104 -14.90 2.15 2.10
C ALA A 104 -13.76 1.93 1.10
N ASP A 105 -13.79 2.61 -0.06
CA ASP A 105 -12.71 2.55 -1.05
C ASP A 105 -11.44 3.25 -0.55
N ILE A 106 -11.59 4.37 0.18
CA ILE A 106 -10.45 5.04 0.83
C ILE A 106 -9.79 4.09 1.83
N CYS A 107 -10.57 3.44 2.71
CA CYS A 107 -10.06 2.44 3.64
C CYS A 107 -9.37 1.28 2.89
N HIS A 108 -9.99 0.78 1.82
CA HIS A 108 -9.41 -0.28 0.99
C HIS A 108 -8.06 0.11 0.37
N LEU A 109 -7.96 1.32 -0.20
CA LEU A 109 -6.71 1.85 -0.74
C LEU A 109 -5.63 2.01 0.34
N HIS A 110 -6.03 2.40 1.54
CA HIS A 110 -5.11 2.50 2.68
C HIS A 110 -4.62 1.12 3.15
N ARG A 111 -5.46 0.08 3.10
CA ARG A 111 -5.05 -1.32 3.32
C ARG A 111 -4.09 -1.81 2.25
N LEU A 112 -4.39 -1.59 0.97
CA LEU A 112 -3.48 -1.96 -0.12
C LEU A 112 -2.10 -1.31 0.06
N ARG A 113 -2.04 -0.01 0.40
CA ARG A 113 -0.77 0.68 0.67
C ARG A 113 0.01 0.09 1.83
N ALA A 114 -0.67 -0.46 2.84
CA ALA A 114 -0.03 -1.06 4.01
C ALA A 114 0.48 -2.49 3.77
N LEU A 115 0.08 -3.12 2.65
CA LEU A 115 0.52 -4.47 2.26
C LEU A 115 1.65 -4.45 1.22
N VAL A 116 2.02 -3.28 0.71
CA VAL A 116 3.05 -3.14 -0.33
C VAL A 116 4.24 -2.34 0.17
N ASP A 117 5.42 -2.66 -0.34
CA ASP A 117 6.64 -1.91 -0.02
C ASP A 117 6.71 -0.57 -0.75
N VAL A 118 6.05 -0.48 -1.90
CA VAL A 118 6.19 0.65 -2.84
C VAL A 118 4.84 1.07 -3.41
N VAL A 119 4.63 2.38 -3.48
CA VAL A 119 3.55 3.00 -4.26
C VAL A 119 4.14 3.81 -5.42
N VAL A 120 3.72 3.50 -6.65
CA VAL A 120 4.21 4.15 -7.87
C VAL A 120 3.15 5.09 -8.43
N VAL A 121 3.54 6.33 -8.75
CA VAL A 121 2.68 7.28 -9.48
C VAL A 121 3.47 8.06 -10.53
N GLY A 122 2.77 8.58 -11.54
CA GLY A 122 3.35 9.51 -12.51
C GLY A 122 3.39 10.95 -11.99
N ALA A 123 4.32 11.75 -12.50
CA ALA A 123 4.42 13.18 -12.19
C ALA A 123 3.12 13.97 -12.48
N GLY A 124 2.27 13.50 -13.38
CA GLY A 124 0.97 14.15 -13.66
C GLY A 124 0.02 14.11 -12.47
N THR A 125 -0.04 12.97 -11.78
CA THR A 125 -0.83 12.79 -10.55
C THR A 125 -0.28 13.67 -9.43
N ILE A 126 1.04 13.75 -9.28
CA ILE A 126 1.65 14.64 -8.27
C ILE A 126 1.30 16.10 -8.55
N ALA A 127 1.46 16.55 -9.79
CA ALA A 127 1.17 17.93 -10.17
C ALA A 127 -0.30 18.30 -9.99
N SER A 128 -1.22 17.37 -10.26
CA SER A 128 -2.67 17.64 -10.23
C SER A 128 -3.28 17.50 -8.84
N ASP A 129 -2.92 16.43 -8.11
CA ASP A 129 -3.59 16.06 -6.86
C ASP A 129 -2.77 16.35 -5.61
N ASN A 130 -1.45 16.56 -5.76
CA ASN A 130 -0.50 16.71 -4.66
C ASN A 130 -0.72 15.70 -3.52
N PRO A 131 -0.76 14.38 -3.80
CA PRO A 131 -1.12 13.37 -2.82
C PRO A 131 0.00 13.17 -1.80
N ARG A 132 -0.34 12.63 -0.61
CA ARG A 132 0.66 12.24 0.40
C ARG A 132 1.23 10.84 0.17
N LEU A 133 0.42 9.95 -0.41
CA LEU A 133 0.72 8.54 -0.70
C LEU A 133 1.14 7.72 0.54
N THR A 134 0.54 8.03 1.69
CA THR A 134 0.79 7.36 2.98
C THR A 134 -0.40 6.50 3.42
N VAL A 135 -0.19 5.69 4.46
CA VAL A 135 -1.22 4.98 5.22
C VAL A 135 -1.70 5.87 6.38
N ARG A 136 -3.01 6.05 6.55
CA ARG A 136 -3.60 7.00 7.52
C ARG A 136 -4.93 6.53 8.12
N ASP A 137 -5.71 5.78 7.35
CA ASP A 137 -7.05 5.33 7.78
C ASP A 137 -7.04 3.91 8.36
N VAL A 138 -5.90 3.22 8.35
CA VAL A 138 -5.69 1.89 8.95
C VAL A 138 -4.31 1.79 9.60
N GLU A 139 -4.10 0.78 10.45
CA GLU A 139 -2.77 0.48 11.01
C GLU A 139 -1.86 -0.06 9.89
N GLY A 140 -0.68 0.51 9.70
CA GLY A 140 0.17 0.19 8.54
C GLY A 140 1.47 0.97 8.54
N ASP A 141 2.52 0.37 7.99
CA ASP A 141 3.71 1.12 7.62
C ASP A 141 3.46 1.90 6.32
N ASN A 142 4.15 3.03 6.15
CA ASN A 142 4.07 3.78 4.90
C ASN A 142 4.95 3.12 3.82
N PRO A 143 4.43 2.90 2.60
CA PRO A 143 5.25 2.43 1.50
C PRO A 143 6.25 3.51 1.05
N VAL A 144 7.34 3.07 0.42
CA VAL A 144 8.23 3.96 -0.33
C VAL A 144 7.45 4.58 -1.48
N ARG A 145 7.58 5.90 -1.65
CA ARG A 145 6.88 6.65 -2.70
C ARG A 145 7.75 6.74 -3.93
N VAL A 146 7.37 6.10 -5.02
CA VAL A 146 8.08 6.16 -6.30
C VAL A 146 7.34 7.09 -7.26
N VAL A 147 8.07 8.05 -7.82
CA VAL A 147 7.55 9.01 -8.79
C VAL A 147 8.27 8.85 -10.11
N LEU A 148 7.49 8.65 -11.17
CA LEU A 148 7.99 8.65 -12.54
C LEU A 148 7.86 10.07 -13.10
N ASP A 149 8.99 10.79 -13.16
CA ASP A 149 9.10 12.16 -13.68
C ASP A 149 10.18 12.25 -14.76
N PRO A 150 9.99 11.64 -15.94
CA PRO A 150 11.03 11.54 -16.95
C PRO A 150 11.58 12.90 -17.42
N ASN A 151 10.79 13.97 -17.32
CA ASN A 151 11.16 15.31 -17.77
C ASN A 151 11.54 16.26 -16.62
N GLY A 152 11.59 15.79 -15.37
CA GLY A 152 11.98 16.61 -14.22
C GLY A 152 11.09 17.84 -13.99
N ARG A 153 9.78 17.74 -14.20
CA ARG A 153 8.86 18.90 -14.21
C ARG A 153 8.32 19.28 -12.83
N LEU A 154 8.50 18.43 -11.82
CA LEU A 154 7.93 18.66 -10.49
C LEU A 154 8.73 19.70 -9.68
N GLY A 155 8.01 20.63 -9.05
CA GLY A 155 8.58 21.55 -8.07
C GLY A 155 8.84 20.88 -6.71
N PRO A 156 9.70 21.45 -5.86
CA PRO A 156 10.06 20.85 -4.57
C PRO A 156 8.94 20.93 -3.52
N ASP A 157 7.89 21.72 -3.74
CA ASP A 157 6.89 22.04 -2.72
C ASP A 157 5.75 21.01 -2.58
N HIS A 158 5.78 19.93 -3.37
CA HIS A 158 4.78 18.86 -3.27
C HIS A 158 4.91 18.08 -1.95
N HIS A 159 3.78 17.61 -1.41
CA HIS A 159 3.73 16.89 -0.12
C HIS A 159 4.69 15.70 -0.07
N ILE A 160 4.85 15.00 -1.19
CA ILE A 160 5.77 13.86 -1.33
C ILE A 160 7.25 14.22 -1.09
N PHE A 161 7.61 15.50 -1.14
CA PHE A 161 8.99 15.98 -0.94
C PHE A 161 9.16 16.71 0.40
N THR A 162 8.08 17.28 0.93
CA THR A 162 8.15 18.20 2.07
C THR A 162 7.70 17.59 3.40
N ASP A 163 6.83 16.57 3.39
CA ASP A 163 6.15 16.14 4.61
C ASP A 163 6.95 15.17 5.49
N GLY A 164 8.05 14.61 4.98
CA GLY A 164 8.91 13.67 5.71
C GLY A 164 8.22 12.37 6.15
N SER A 165 6.97 12.09 5.71
CA SER A 165 6.17 10.97 6.23
C SER A 165 6.63 9.60 5.75
N ALA A 166 7.33 9.54 4.61
CA ALA A 166 7.86 8.32 4.00
C ALA A 166 9.06 8.65 3.09
N PRO A 167 9.94 7.68 2.79
CA PRO A 167 10.96 7.85 1.76
C PRO A 167 10.34 8.07 0.37
N SER A 168 11.00 8.86 -0.46
CA SER A 168 10.58 9.14 -1.83
C SER A 168 11.72 8.87 -2.82
N LEU A 169 11.43 8.16 -3.89
CA LEU A 169 12.34 7.92 -5.01
C LEU A 169 11.76 8.59 -6.26
N VAL A 170 12.58 9.37 -6.97
CA VAL A 170 12.15 10.00 -8.23
C VAL A 170 13.00 9.47 -9.36
N PHE A 171 12.35 8.82 -10.31
CA PHE A 171 12.97 8.34 -11.53
C PHE A 171 12.86 9.42 -12.61
N ARG A 172 14.02 9.82 -13.13
CA ARG A 172 14.13 10.74 -14.27
C ARG A 172 14.82 10.04 -15.42
N ARG A 173 14.52 10.49 -16.64
CA ARG A 173 15.31 10.10 -17.80
C ARG A 173 16.72 10.66 -17.63
N GLN A 174 17.73 9.86 -17.96
CA GLN A 174 19.10 10.37 -18.04
C GLN A 174 19.22 11.31 -19.24
N ASP A 175 19.69 12.54 -19.00
CA ASP A 175 20.05 13.46 -20.08
C ASP A 175 21.46 13.15 -20.57
N ASP A 176 21.62 12.92 -21.88
CA ASP A 176 22.91 12.65 -22.55
C ASP A 176 23.96 13.77 -22.35
N ASN A 177 23.55 14.93 -21.83
CA ASN A 177 24.39 16.13 -21.65
C ASN A 177 24.54 16.60 -20.19
N SER A 178 24.13 15.79 -19.21
CA SER A 178 24.21 16.19 -17.80
C SER A 178 25.64 16.05 -17.23
N THR A 179 26.38 17.17 -17.27
CA THR A 179 27.55 17.36 -16.40
C THR A 179 27.07 17.32 -14.96
N SER A 180 27.74 16.59 -14.08
CA SER A 180 27.41 16.34 -12.67
C SER A 180 27.06 17.62 -11.87
N GLY A 181 25.82 18.09 -12.00
CA GLY A 181 25.26 19.18 -11.22
C GLY A 181 24.45 18.58 -10.08
N GLY A 182 25.07 18.47 -8.90
CA GLY A 182 24.40 17.99 -7.70
C GLY A 182 23.24 18.90 -7.32
N GLN A 183 22.02 18.57 -7.74
CA GLN A 183 20.81 19.04 -7.08
C GLN A 183 20.76 18.34 -5.72
N GLN A 184 21.05 19.08 -4.65
CA GLN A 184 20.84 18.62 -3.28
C GLN A 184 19.37 18.25 -3.14
N SER A 185 19.10 16.95 -3.12
CA SER A 185 17.77 16.45 -2.78
C SER A 185 17.62 16.51 -1.26
N PRO A 186 16.43 16.85 -0.73
CA PRO A 186 16.16 16.70 0.69
C PRO A 186 16.46 15.26 1.12
N SER A 187 16.82 15.05 2.39
CA SER A 187 17.40 13.79 2.90
C SER A 187 16.54 12.53 2.70
N ASN A 188 15.29 12.70 2.32
CA ASN A 188 14.29 11.65 2.05
C ASN A 188 13.98 11.44 0.56
N VAL A 189 14.66 12.15 -0.35
CA VAL A 189 14.45 12.04 -1.80
C VAL A 189 15.73 11.52 -2.47
N LEU A 190 15.64 10.36 -3.10
CA LEU A 190 16.71 9.85 -3.96
C LEU A 190 16.31 10.00 -5.42
N MET A 191 17.15 10.71 -6.17
CA MET A 191 17.04 10.84 -7.62
C MET A 191 17.74 9.65 -8.28
N VAL A 192 17.01 8.90 -9.09
CA VAL A 192 17.55 7.79 -9.87
C VAL A 192 17.45 8.14 -11.36
N THR A 193 18.57 8.10 -12.07
CA THR A 193 18.63 8.23 -13.53
C THR A 193 18.76 6.84 -14.13
N ALA A 194 17.86 6.49 -15.05
CA ALA A 194 17.98 5.28 -15.85
C ALA A 194 18.33 5.64 -17.30
N ASP A 195 19.22 4.85 -17.92
CA ASP A 195 19.52 4.96 -19.34
C ASP A 195 18.39 4.32 -20.17
N ALA A 196 18.48 4.41 -21.50
CA ALA A 196 17.48 3.83 -22.39
C ALA A 196 17.51 2.28 -22.44
N ASN A 197 18.42 1.62 -21.72
CA ASN A 197 18.68 0.18 -21.80
C ASN A 197 18.34 -0.61 -20.52
N GLY A 198 18.03 0.08 -19.42
CA GLY A 198 17.52 -0.53 -18.18
C GLY A 198 18.60 -0.85 -17.16
#